data_AF-A0A3P4APP5-F1
#
_entry.id   AF-A0A3P4APP5-F1
#
_cell.length_a   1.000
_cell.length_b   1.000
_cell.length_c   1.000
_cell.angle_alpha   90.00
_cell.angle_beta   90.00
_cell.angle_gamma   90.00
#
_symmetry.space_group_name_H-M   'P 1'
#
loop_
_entity.id
_entity.type
_entity.pdbx_description
1 polymer ?
#
loop_
_entity_poly.entity_id
_entity_poly.type
_entity_poly.pdbx_seq_one_letter_code
_entity_poly.pdbx_strand_id
1 'polypeptide(L)'
;MWRSEGGAEGDELARPVLLYTPGFRRIDRARQHVYDEYDDLYSLASMMAYFIYPISAYAVLRPELFRDVYPALIRDMGWPLEIHDFIVSVAEGERDLGGVLEFLTEEEERMVRRVTTPPLRSVPTATRWDVGEAPCSRQAREWAVQIARFLEQAADPARPTLFPSDPFAVLTNPLSLGFGAGGVLYALHKAGFSLNESWRKWFIDRARRADPQDFPPGLLTGLAGIAWVLLELGEVEVAREVLGRANHHPSLEDYTLYYGLSGVGLANLHFYLHDRKLAYLDAALDIYRRLASRAQRKDGTAYWVNRFSGDEPFTGLGFGQSGVALFLLRLHQLTGDLAARQDGEAALRFDLAQAERTGPGTMSFRYKGTLEPYVEVGSAEVAKVLLRYGWLEEARPLLNELGRKYSVLPGYLFGIAGVIDTLLDAYLLTRGPIHLARLERQLEGLRTLYLFEPRTCASLLPQGRTLEGLAVPGEGLLRVSCDFATGCAGVLRVLHRVASPGPADFMLDEVMPDEDVMDPPGGAQGRVPAAGGG
;
A
#
# COMPACT_ATOMS: atom_id res chain seq x y z
N MET A 1 9.12 19.75 56.47
CA MET A 1 10.28 19.04 57.06
C MET A 1 10.65 17.90 56.12
N TRP A 2 11.32 18.21 55.01
CA TRP A 2 12.15 17.30 54.21
C TRP A 2 13.21 18.21 53.60
N ARG A 3 14.36 18.30 54.28
CA ARG A 3 15.59 18.84 53.70
C ARG A 3 16.21 17.63 52.99
N SER A 4 16.34 17.69 51.66
CA SER A 4 17.23 16.76 50.96
C SER A 4 18.66 17.22 51.20
N GLU A 5 19.46 16.29 51.70
CA GLU A 5 20.89 16.40 51.78
C GLU A 5 21.47 16.44 50.36
N GLY A 6 22.49 17.28 50.17
CA GLY A 6 23.11 17.51 48.88
C GLY A 6 23.75 16.24 48.32
N GLY A 7 23.32 15.87 47.12
CA GLY A 7 23.96 14.86 46.29
C GLY A 7 23.65 15.14 44.82
N ALA A 8 24.63 15.69 44.10
CA ALA A 8 24.82 15.59 42.64
C ALA A 8 23.61 15.68 41.68
N GLU A 9 22.60 16.53 41.91
CA GLU A 9 21.46 16.70 40.97
C GLU A 9 21.63 17.87 39.97
N GLY A 10 22.84 18.43 39.83
CA GLY A 10 23.07 19.61 38.97
C GLY A 10 23.58 19.34 37.55
N ASP A 11 24.02 18.12 37.24
CA ASP A 11 24.86 17.85 36.05
C ASP A 11 24.14 17.09 34.92
N GLU A 12 22.94 16.53 35.17
CA GLU A 12 22.18 15.81 34.14
C GLU A 12 21.47 16.75 33.15
N LEU A 13 21.22 18.01 33.54
CA LEU A 13 20.68 19.07 32.67
C LEU A 13 21.78 19.83 31.90
N ALA A 14 23.06 19.52 32.12
CA ALA A 14 24.19 20.18 31.45
C ALA A 14 24.49 19.63 30.05
N ARG A 15 23.84 18.53 29.63
CA ARG A 15 24.03 17.96 28.29
C ARG A 15 23.02 18.56 27.32
N PRO A 16 23.44 19.29 26.29
CA PRO A 16 22.53 19.82 25.28
C PRO A 16 21.78 18.66 24.63
N VAL A 17 20.45 18.71 24.66
CA VAL A 17 19.60 17.81 23.88
C VAL A 17 19.65 18.30 22.44
N LEU A 18 20.28 17.52 21.59
CA LEU A 18 20.53 17.88 20.21
C LEU A 18 19.35 17.47 19.34
N LEU A 19 18.47 18.44 19.11
CA LEU A 19 17.29 18.28 18.27
C LEU A 19 17.62 18.68 16.83
N TYR A 20 17.24 17.83 15.88
CA TYR A 20 17.28 18.14 14.46
C TYR A 20 16.15 17.41 13.74
N THR A 21 15.69 17.97 12.62
CA THR A 21 14.69 17.32 11.78
C THR A 21 15.38 16.28 10.88
N PRO A 22 14.95 15.00 10.89
CA PRO A 22 15.50 13.99 9.99
C PRO A 22 15.49 14.45 8.53
N GLY A 23 16.60 14.25 7.83
CA GLY A 23 16.76 14.67 6.43
C GLY A 23 17.23 16.10 6.23
N PHE A 24 17.20 16.96 7.25
CA PHE A 24 17.73 18.34 7.21
C PHE A 24 19.13 18.45 7.80
N ARG A 25 19.73 17.32 8.16
CA ARG A 25 21.12 17.23 8.58
C ARG A 25 21.72 15.90 8.16
N ARG A 26 23.00 15.87 7.82
CA ARG A 26 23.68 14.61 7.52
C ARG A 26 23.80 13.73 8.75
N ILE A 27 23.52 12.44 8.57
CA ILE A 27 23.43 11.49 9.68
C ILE A 27 24.79 11.15 10.31
N ASP A 28 25.87 11.19 9.53
CA ASP A 28 27.25 11.01 10.00
C ASP A 28 27.65 12.14 10.96
N ARG A 29 27.38 13.40 10.60
CA ARG A 29 27.62 14.57 11.45
C ARG A 29 26.74 14.58 12.69
N ALA A 30 25.46 14.23 12.55
CA ALA A 30 24.54 14.10 13.68
C ALA A 30 25.06 13.10 14.73
N ARG A 31 25.64 11.98 14.31
CA ARG A 31 26.26 10.99 15.21
C ARG A 31 27.54 11.50 15.86
N GLN A 32 28.33 12.30 15.16
CA GLN A 32 29.59 12.86 15.66
C GLN A 32 29.40 14.10 16.55
N HIS A 33 28.16 14.60 16.70
CA HIS A 33 27.86 15.79 17.49
C HIS A 33 28.64 17.04 17.04
N VAL A 34 28.92 17.17 15.73
CA VAL A 34 29.66 18.31 15.14
C VAL A 34 28.68 19.35 14.62
N TYR A 35 28.90 20.63 14.96
CA TYR A 35 28.02 21.75 14.60
C TYR A 35 28.84 22.91 14.06
N ASP A 36 28.57 23.30 12.81
CA ASP A 36 29.15 24.46 12.17
C ASP A 36 28.24 24.95 11.02
N GLU A 37 28.70 25.98 10.30
CA GLU A 37 28.00 26.59 9.16
C GLU A 37 27.60 25.58 8.05
N TYR A 38 28.31 24.45 7.94
CA TYR A 38 27.94 23.41 6.98
C TYR A 38 26.56 22.82 7.26
N ASP A 39 26.20 22.64 8.54
CA ASP A 39 24.90 22.08 8.90
C ASP A 39 23.74 23.03 8.51
N ASP A 40 23.98 24.34 8.53
CA ASP A 40 23.03 25.36 8.07
C ASP A 40 22.87 25.33 6.54
N LEU A 41 23.98 25.22 5.80
CA LEU A 41 23.97 25.08 4.33
C LEU A 41 23.29 23.79 3.90
N TYR A 42 23.57 22.66 4.56
CA TYR A 42 22.89 21.40 4.29
C TYR A 42 21.39 21.49 4.59
N SER A 43 21.00 22.14 5.69
CA SER A 43 19.60 22.39 6.02
C SER A 43 18.91 23.24 4.94
N LEU A 44 19.59 24.27 4.44
CA LEU A 44 19.10 25.11 3.35
C LEU A 44 18.91 24.33 2.05
N ALA A 45 19.89 23.53 1.65
CA ALA A 45 19.78 22.65 0.48
C ALA A 45 18.61 21.64 0.64
N SER A 46 18.45 21.09 1.84
CA SER A 46 17.36 20.17 2.17
C SER A 46 15.98 20.85 2.09
N MET A 47 15.87 22.12 2.48
CA MET A 47 14.65 22.93 2.30
C MET A 47 14.36 23.19 0.81
N MET A 48 15.37 23.59 0.02
CA MET A 48 15.22 23.78 -1.42
C MET A 48 14.71 22.50 -2.11
N ALA A 49 15.30 21.37 -1.76
CA ALA A 49 14.88 20.06 -2.24
C ALA A 49 13.47 19.67 -1.74
N TYR A 50 13.12 19.99 -0.49
CA TYR A 50 11.78 19.73 0.03
C TYR A 50 10.68 20.44 -0.77
N PHE A 51 10.94 21.66 -1.25
CA PHE A 51 10.00 22.39 -2.12
C PHE A 51 9.85 21.79 -3.52
N ILE A 52 10.85 21.05 -3.99
CA ILE A 52 10.73 20.24 -5.23
C ILE A 52 9.86 19.01 -4.96
N TYR A 53 10.22 18.25 -3.92
CA TYR A 53 9.45 17.07 -3.51
C TYR A 53 9.75 16.74 -2.04
N PRO A 54 8.72 16.55 -1.18
CA PRO A 54 8.89 16.50 0.27
C PRO A 54 9.30 15.11 0.78
N ILE A 55 10.48 14.63 0.35
CA ILE A 55 11.03 13.32 0.75
C ILE A 55 12.38 13.42 1.45
N SER A 56 12.81 14.61 1.89
CA SER A 56 14.14 14.83 2.47
C SER A 56 14.46 13.90 3.64
N ALA A 57 13.47 13.52 4.46
CA ALA A 57 13.62 12.56 5.55
C ALA A 57 14.22 11.20 5.10
N TYR A 58 13.96 10.81 3.85
CA TYR A 58 14.47 9.58 3.26
C TYR A 58 15.99 9.58 3.06
N ALA A 59 16.66 10.74 3.10
CA ALA A 59 18.11 10.83 3.06
C ALA A 59 18.78 10.08 4.23
N VAL A 60 18.05 9.83 5.33
CA VAL A 60 18.47 8.96 6.44
C VAL A 60 18.75 7.53 5.98
N LEU A 61 17.99 7.04 5.00
CA LEU A 61 18.14 5.69 4.44
C LEU A 61 18.87 5.66 3.08
N ARG A 62 18.84 6.77 2.36
CA ARG A 62 19.45 6.90 1.04
C ARG A 62 20.31 8.15 1.02
N PRO A 63 21.57 8.10 1.52
CA PRO A 63 22.45 9.27 1.58
C PRO A 63 22.63 9.95 0.20
N GLU A 64 22.56 9.17 -0.87
CA GLU A 64 22.69 9.63 -2.25
C GLU A 64 21.37 10.22 -2.81
N LEU A 65 20.34 10.45 -1.98
CA LEU A 65 19.02 10.92 -2.40
C LEU A 65 19.09 12.16 -3.31
N PHE A 66 19.86 13.18 -2.89
CA PHE A 66 20.03 14.41 -3.67
C PHE A 66 20.61 14.14 -5.05
N ARG A 67 21.64 13.29 -5.13
CA ARG A 67 22.36 12.99 -6.37
C ARG A 67 21.59 12.06 -7.30
N ASP A 68 20.88 11.07 -6.76
CA ASP A 68 20.34 9.97 -7.56
C ASP A 68 18.84 10.12 -7.88
N VAL A 69 18.10 10.89 -7.08
CA VAL A 69 16.63 10.98 -7.20
C VAL A 69 16.18 12.34 -7.73
N TYR A 70 16.70 13.43 -7.16
CA TYR A 70 16.27 14.78 -7.53
C TYR A 70 16.51 15.14 -9.01
N PRO A 71 17.56 14.66 -9.71
CA PRO A 71 17.68 14.89 -11.16
C PRO A 71 16.51 14.35 -11.98
N ALA A 72 15.90 13.24 -11.54
CA ALA A 72 14.73 12.68 -12.22
C ALA A 72 13.49 13.54 -11.97
N LEU A 73 13.29 13.97 -10.72
CA LEU A 73 12.20 14.86 -10.32
C LEU A 73 12.24 16.20 -11.09
N ILE A 74 13.41 16.84 -11.12
CA ILE A 74 13.62 18.13 -11.82
C ILE A 74 13.36 17.98 -13.33
N ARG A 75 13.86 16.92 -13.97
CA ARG A 75 13.58 16.65 -15.38
C ARG A 75 12.10 16.44 -15.67
N ASP A 76 11.40 15.69 -14.81
CA ASP A 76 9.97 15.42 -15.00
C ASP A 76 9.09 16.65 -14.78
N MET A 77 9.53 17.63 -13.99
CA MET A 77 8.89 18.94 -13.87
C MET A 77 9.21 19.89 -15.02
N GLY A 78 10.14 19.51 -15.91
CA GLY A 78 10.61 20.36 -17.01
C GLY A 78 11.53 21.49 -16.56
N TRP A 79 12.18 21.35 -15.41
CA TRP A 79 13.06 22.35 -14.82
C TRP A 79 14.52 22.15 -15.29
N PRO A 80 15.36 23.22 -15.35
CA PRO A 80 16.78 23.10 -15.66
C PRO A 80 17.55 22.26 -14.63
N LEU A 81 18.45 21.38 -15.10
CA LEU A 81 19.28 20.55 -14.21
C LEU A 81 20.29 21.37 -13.40
N GLU A 82 20.59 22.61 -13.80
CA GLU A 82 21.43 23.51 -13.04
C GLU A 82 20.86 23.81 -11.65
N ILE A 83 19.53 23.71 -11.46
CA ILE A 83 18.90 23.82 -10.13
C ILE A 83 19.32 22.63 -9.25
N HIS A 84 19.40 21.42 -9.80
CA HIS A 84 19.91 20.25 -9.08
C HIS A 84 21.38 20.46 -8.69
N ASP A 85 22.21 20.85 -9.66
CA ASP A 85 23.65 21.00 -9.45
C ASP A 85 23.94 22.07 -8.40
N PHE A 86 23.14 23.14 -8.40
CA PHE A 86 23.17 24.15 -7.35
C PHE A 86 22.82 23.57 -5.98
N ILE A 87 21.69 22.89 -5.82
CA ILE A 87 21.28 22.28 -4.54
C ILE A 87 22.34 21.31 -4.01
N VAL A 88 22.90 20.47 -4.88
CA VAL A 88 23.98 19.53 -4.49
C VAL A 88 25.23 20.28 -4.05
N SER A 89 25.65 21.33 -4.78
CA SER A 89 26.83 22.12 -4.39
C SER A 89 26.66 22.79 -3.01
N VAL A 90 25.44 23.21 -2.67
CA VAL A 90 25.12 23.74 -1.33
C VAL A 90 25.13 22.63 -0.28
N ALA A 91 24.53 21.47 -0.57
CA ALA A 91 24.50 20.32 0.33
C ALA A 91 25.89 19.74 0.63
N GLU A 92 26.81 19.78 -0.34
CA GLU A 92 28.20 19.33 -0.18
C GLU A 92 29.12 20.42 0.40
N GLY A 93 28.61 21.62 0.69
CA GLY A 93 29.39 22.72 1.26
C GLY A 93 30.40 23.31 0.29
N GLU A 94 30.20 23.12 -1.02
CA GLU A 94 31.04 23.69 -2.08
C GLU A 94 30.76 25.17 -2.31
N ARG A 95 29.68 25.70 -1.74
CA ARG A 95 29.29 27.11 -1.75
C ARG A 95 29.03 27.59 -0.34
N ASP A 96 29.50 28.79 -0.04
CA ASP A 96 29.09 29.52 1.16
C ASP A 96 27.77 30.28 0.92
N LEU A 97 27.26 30.96 1.95
CA LEU A 97 26.03 31.74 1.85
C LEU A 97 26.15 32.89 0.84
N GLY A 98 27.34 33.44 0.65
CA GLY A 98 27.60 34.48 -0.36
C GLY A 98 27.37 33.96 -1.77
N GLY A 99 27.94 32.80 -2.10
CA GLY A 99 27.75 32.14 -3.40
C GLY A 99 26.33 31.65 -3.64
N VAL A 100 25.57 31.34 -2.58
CA VAL A 100 24.12 31.07 -2.68
C VAL A 100 23.37 32.34 -3.09
N LEU A 101 23.63 33.47 -2.44
CA LEU A 101 22.98 34.74 -2.73
C LEU A 101 23.32 35.26 -4.13
N GLU A 102 24.58 35.15 -4.54
CA GLU A 102 25.04 35.51 -5.90
C GLU A 102 24.28 34.70 -6.95
N PHE A 103 24.21 33.37 -6.81
CA PHE A 103 23.47 32.52 -7.75
C PHE A 103 21.99 32.92 -7.84
N LEU A 104 21.32 33.12 -6.70
CA LEU A 104 19.92 33.52 -6.69
C LEU A 104 19.71 34.90 -7.32
N THR A 105 20.66 35.83 -7.16
CA THR A 105 20.55 37.18 -7.72
C THR A 105 20.80 37.21 -9.24
N GLU A 106 21.79 36.44 -9.71
CA GLU A 106 22.25 36.52 -11.11
C GLU A 106 21.53 35.53 -12.02
N GLU A 107 21.16 34.35 -11.52
CA GLU A 107 20.73 33.23 -12.35
C GLU A 107 19.22 32.93 -12.27
N GLU A 108 18.48 33.47 -11.29
CA GLU A 108 17.05 33.17 -11.07
C GLU A 108 16.22 33.42 -12.33
N GLU A 109 16.28 34.63 -12.89
CA GLU A 109 15.51 34.97 -14.09
C GLU A 109 15.85 34.07 -15.28
N ARG A 110 17.12 33.69 -15.42
CA ARG A 110 17.59 32.81 -16.49
C ARG A 110 17.01 31.41 -16.32
N MET A 111 16.96 30.90 -15.08
CA MET A 111 16.39 29.58 -14.78
C MET A 111 14.89 29.54 -15.01
N VAL A 112 14.16 30.57 -14.54
CA VAL A 112 12.70 30.66 -14.72
C VAL A 112 12.32 30.66 -16.20
N ARG A 113 13.05 31.38 -17.06
CA ARG A 113 12.82 31.41 -18.52
C ARG A 113 13.06 30.06 -19.22
N ARG A 114 13.78 29.14 -18.56
CA ARG A 114 14.10 27.81 -19.10
C ARG A 114 13.20 26.71 -18.55
N VAL A 115 12.28 27.02 -17.64
CA VAL A 115 11.24 26.09 -17.23
C VAL A 115 10.37 25.79 -18.45
N THR A 116 10.23 24.50 -18.74
CA THR A 116 9.42 24.01 -19.85
C THR A 116 8.20 23.29 -19.29
N THR A 117 7.08 23.36 -20.00
CA THR A 117 5.96 22.47 -19.70
C THR A 117 6.34 21.08 -20.19
N PRO A 118 6.49 20.08 -19.31
CA PRO A 118 6.80 18.73 -19.74
C PRO A 118 5.69 18.26 -20.69
N PRO A 119 6.02 17.64 -21.83
CA PRO A 119 5.02 17.16 -22.77
C PRO A 119 4.12 16.16 -22.05
N LEU A 120 2.81 16.22 -22.32
CA LEU A 120 1.91 15.13 -21.97
C LEU A 120 2.45 13.87 -22.64
N ARG A 121 2.94 12.90 -21.85
CA ARG A 121 3.40 11.62 -22.42
C ARG A 121 2.24 11.03 -23.20
N SER A 122 2.47 10.77 -24.49
CA SER A 122 1.52 10.04 -25.32
C SER A 122 1.28 8.68 -24.69
N VAL A 123 0.03 8.23 -24.71
CA VAL A 123 -0.32 6.85 -24.35
C VAL A 123 0.40 5.97 -25.37
N PRO A 124 1.30 5.06 -24.96
CA PRO A 124 1.91 4.11 -25.88
C PRO A 124 0.81 3.40 -26.66
N THR A 125 0.97 3.28 -27.96
CA THR A 125 0.09 2.52 -28.86
C THR A 125 0.28 1.00 -28.70
N ALA A 126 1.05 0.54 -27.70
CA ALA A 126 1.20 -0.87 -27.40
C ALA A 126 -0.16 -1.46 -27.01
N THR A 127 -0.79 -2.13 -27.97
CA THR A 127 -2.14 -2.69 -27.85
C THR A 127 -2.18 -4.00 -27.09
N ARG A 128 -1.02 -4.59 -26.76
CA ARG A 128 -0.95 -5.92 -26.14
C ARG A 128 0.20 -6.02 -25.15
N TRP A 129 -0.13 -6.15 -23.87
CA TRP A 129 0.81 -6.63 -22.86
C TRP A 129 0.97 -8.14 -23.05
N ASP A 130 2.12 -8.56 -23.58
CA ASP A 130 2.49 -9.97 -23.52
C ASP A 130 3.06 -10.28 -22.13
N VAL A 131 2.24 -10.96 -21.36
CA VAL A 131 2.44 -11.17 -19.94
C VAL A 131 3.68 -12.05 -19.73
N GLY A 132 4.66 -11.52 -19.01
CA GLY A 132 5.91 -12.22 -18.70
C GLY A 132 7.05 -11.94 -19.67
N GLU A 133 6.78 -11.42 -20.87
CA GLU A 133 7.78 -11.01 -21.86
C GLU A 133 7.95 -9.50 -21.98
N ALA A 134 6.93 -8.71 -21.63
CA ALA A 134 7.00 -7.26 -21.66
C ALA A 134 8.16 -6.73 -20.78
N PRO A 135 8.83 -5.63 -21.19
CA PRO A 135 9.93 -5.06 -20.42
C PRO A 135 9.58 -4.77 -18.96
N CYS A 136 8.39 -4.22 -18.70
CA CYS A 136 7.89 -3.94 -17.36
C CYS A 136 7.70 -5.22 -16.51
N SER A 137 7.22 -6.32 -17.11
CA SER A 137 7.12 -7.62 -16.42
C SER A 137 8.49 -8.21 -16.07
N ARG A 138 9.49 -8.09 -16.96
CA ARG A 138 10.86 -8.56 -16.68
C ARG A 138 11.51 -7.76 -15.55
N GLN A 139 11.40 -6.43 -15.60
CA GLN A 139 11.91 -5.55 -14.54
C GLN A 139 11.23 -5.81 -13.20
N ALA A 140 9.91 -5.95 -13.19
CA ALA A 140 9.17 -6.27 -11.97
C ALA A 140 9.61 -7.62 -11.37
N ARG A 141 9.86 -8.63 -12.21
CA ARG A 141 10.39 -9.93 -11.78
C ARG A 141 11.76 -9.80 -11.13
N GLU A 142 12.67 -9.05 -11.74
CA GLU A 142 14.01 -8.81 -11.22
C GLU A 142 13.95 -8.11 -9.85
N TRP A 143 13.14 -7.05 -9.72
CA TRP A 143 12.99 -6.33 -8.45
C TRP A 143 12.31 -7.17 -7.37
N ALA A 144 11.32 -7.99 -7.73
CA ALA A 144 10.68 -8.94 -6.81
C ALA A 144 11.71 -9.93 -6.23
N VAL A 145 12.59 -10.51 -7.05
CA VAL A 145 13.66 -11.39 -6.58
C VAL A 145 14.62 -10.66 -5.64
N GLN A 146 15.00 -9.42 -5.95
CA GLN A 146 15.88 -8.63 -5.07
C GLN A 146 15.23 -8.27 -3.73
N ILE A 147 13.92 -8.01 -3.70
CA ILE A 147 13.18 -7.75 -2.45
C ILE A 147 13.03 -9.03 -1.62
N ALA A 148 12.70 -10.16 -2.25
CA ALA A 148 12.63 -11.45 -1.56
C ALA A 148 13.97 -11.80 -0.90
N ARG A 149 15.08 -11.58 -1.62
CA ARG A 149 16.43 -11.76 -1.09
C ARG A 149 16.71 -10.89 0.15
N PHE A 150 16.23 -9.65 0.16
CA PHE A 150 16.35 -8.78 1.33
C PHE A 150 15.53 -9.31 2.52
N LEU A 151 14.26 -9.66 2.28
CA LEU A 151 13.34 -10.18 3.31
C LEU A 151 13.90 -11.44 3.97
N GLU A 152 14.47 -12.37 3.18
CA GLU A 152 15.07 -13.59 3.69
C GLU A 152 16.21 -13.33 4.68
N GLN A 153 17.03 -12.32 4.43
CA GLN A 153 18.17 -11.98 5.28
C GLN A 153 17.76 -11.14 6.50
N ALA A 154 16.68 -10.37 6.39
CA ALA A 154 16.15 -9.51 7.45
C ALA A 154 15.43 -10.28 8.57
N ALA A 155 14.97 -11.50 8.27
CA ALA A 155 14.33 -12.39 9.23
C ALA A 155 15.26 -12.73 10.41
N ASP A 156 14.72 -12.62 11.62
CA ASP A 156 15.39 -12.99 12.86
C ASP A 156 14.37 -13.61 13.84
N PRO A 157 14.38 -14.95 14.03
CA PRO A 157 13.47 -15.62 14.96
C PRO A 157 13.60 -15.17 16.43
N ALA A 158 14.71 -14.53 16.82
CA ALA A 158 14.87 -13.93 18.14
C ALA A 158 14.09 -12.61 18.29
N ARG A 159 13.75 -11.95 17.18
CA ARG A 159 12.91 -10.74 17.19
C ARG A 159 11.45 -11.10 17.47
N PRO A 160 10.73 -10.36 18.34
CA PRO A 160 9.32 -10.61 18.65
C PRO A 160 8.37 -10.57 17.44
N THR A 161 8.74 -9.84 16.39
CA THR A 161 7.97 -9.70 15.14
C THR A 161 8.50 -10.56 14.00
N LEU A 162 9.57 -11.35 14.21
CA LEU A 162 10.35 -12.08 13.20
C LEU A 162 11.07 -11.17 12.18
N PHE A 163 10.38 -10.21 11.58
CA PHE A 163 10.94 -9.25 10.61
C PHE A 163 11.00 -7.82 11.20
N PRO A 164 11.85 -6.93 10.68
CA PRO A 164 11.73 -5.50 10.93
C PRO A 164 10.39 -5.00 10.34
N SER A 165 9.47 -4.58 11.20
CA SER A 165 8.15 -4.08 10.81
C SER A 165 8.00 -2.61 11.16
N ASP A 166 6.97 -1.99 10.58
CA ASP A 166 6.55 -0.66 10.98
C ASP A 166 6.14 -0.60 12.48
N PRO A 167 6.33 0.53 13.20
CA PRO A 167 5.81 0.72 14.55
C PRO A 167 4.35 0.32 14.77
N PHE A 168 3.51 0.38 13.74
CA PHE A 168 2.13 -0.11 13.84
C PHE A 168 2.03 -1.59 14.29
N ALA A 169 3.06 -2.41 14.06
CA ALA A 169 3.11 -3.78 14.57
C ALA A 169 3.12 -3.87 16.11
N VAL A 170 3.63 -2.84 16.80
CA VAL A 170 3.60 -2.73 18.27
C VAL A 170 2.20 -2.35 18.77
N LEU A 171 1.45 -1.58 17.98
CA LEU A 171 0.09 -1.16 18.31
C LEU A 171 -0.98 -2.20 17.95
N THR A 172 -0.62 -3.20 17.13
CA THR A 172 -1.54 -4.23 16.63
C THR A 172 -1.17 -5.60 17.19
N ASN A 173 -0.32 -6.36 16.50
CA ASN A 173 0.28 -7.60 16.98
C ASN A 173 1.35 -8.09 15.97
N PRO A 174 2.29 -8.96 16.39
CA PRO A 174 3.37 -9.43 15.54
C PRO A 174 2.96 -10.43 14.44
N LEU A 175 1.72 -10.93 14.43
CA LEU A 175 1.27 -11.98 13.51
C LEU A 175 0.40 -11.48 12.36
N SER A 176 -0.16 -10.28 12.49
CA SER A 176 -1.16 -9.75 11.57
C SER A 176 -0.78 -9.82 10.10
N LEU A 177 -1.81 -9.85 9.24
CA LEU A 177 -1.63 -9.81 7.79
C LEU A 177 -1.02 -8.47 7.34
N GLY A 178 -1.48 -7.35 7.88
CA GLY A 178 -1.04 -6.02 7.46
C GLY A 178 0.37 -5.68 7.92
N PHE A 179 0.62 -5.73 9.24
CA PHE A 179 1.83 -5.17 9.85
C PHE A 179 2.77 -6.23 10.46
N GLY A 180 2.31 -7.48 10.53
CA GLY A 180 3.01 -8.59 11.17
C GLY A 180 3.71 -9.55 10.20
N ALA A 181 4.26 -10.62 10.78
CA ALA A 181 4.94 -11.67 10.03
C ALA A 181 4.03 -12.42 9.05
N GLY A 182 2.71 -12.47 9.31
CA GLY A 182 1.76 -13.15 8.44
C GLY A 182 1.76 -12.60 7.02
N GLY A 183 1.75 -11.27 6.88
CA GLY A 183 1.84 -10.60 5.57
C GLY A 183 3.13 -10.88 4.81
N VAL A 184 4.25 -10.97 5.52
CA VAL A 184 5.56 -11.26 4.92
C VAL A 184 5.62 -12.69 4.39
N LEU A 185 5.20 -13.65 5.21
CA LEU A 185 5.17 -15.06 4.83
C LEU A 185 4.17 -15.30 3.69
N TYR A 186 3.01 -14.65 3.73
CA TYR A 186 2.04 -14.67 2.65
C TYR A 186 2.65 -14.15 1.34
N ALA A 187 3.27 -12.97 1.34
CA ALA A 187 3.84 -12.38 0.13
C ALA A 187 4.94 -13.25 -0.48
N LEU A 188 5.87 -13.77 0.35
CA LEU A 188 6.92 -14.68 -0.10
C LEU A 188 6.34 -15.96 -0.70
N HIS A 189 5.38 -16.59 -0.01
CA HIS A 189 4.73 -17.82 -0.48
C HIS A 189 3.98 -17.60 -1.80
N LYS A 190 3.13 -16.58 -1.88
CA LYS A 190 2.36 -16.27 -3.10
C LYS A 190 3.22 -15.78 -4.26
N ALA A 191 4.41 -15.26 -3.98
CA ALA A 191 5.39 -14.93 -5.00
C ALA A 191 6.24 -16.13 -5.44
N GLY A 192 6.00 -17.33 -4.91
CA GLY A 192 6.67 -18.58 -5.29
C GLY A 192 8.00 -18.84 -4.58
N PHE A 193 8.35 -18.06 -3.55
CA PHE A 193 9.56 -18.28 -2.76
C PHE A 193 9.31 -19.35 -1.69
N SER A 194 10.32 -20.19 -1.47
CA SER A 194 10.27 -21.22 -0.43
C SER A 194 10.44 -20.57 0.95
N LEU A 195 9.55 -20.89 1.88
CA LEU A 195 9.65 -20.38 3.24
C LEU A 195 10.60 -21.24 4.07
N ASN A 196 11.43 -20.59 4.89
CA ASN A 196 12.22 -21.30 5.88
C ASN A 196 11.32 -21.99 6.91
N GLU A 197 11.58 -23.28 7.17
CA GLU A 197 10.77 -24.10 8.08
C GLU A 197 10.71 -23.52 9.51
N SER A 198 11.80 -22.90 9.98
CA SER A 198 11.82 -22.27 11.31
C SER A 198 10.87 -21.07 11.40
N TRP A 199 10.71 -20.30 10.32
CA TRP A 199 9.79 -19.15 10.27
C TRP A 199 8.35 -19.60 10.20
N ARG A 200 8.07 -20.63 9.38
CA ARG A 200 6.77 -21.29 9.30
C ARG A 200 6.35 -21.80 10.69
N LYS A 201 7.21 -22.56 11.35
CA LYS A 201 6.97 -23.06 12.71
C LYS A 201 6.78 -21.93 13.72
N TRP A 202 7.63 -20.89 13.66
CA TRP A 202 7.53 -19.72 14.54
C TRP A 202 6.16 -19.05 14.45
N PHE A 203 5.60 -18.94 13.25
CA PHE A 203 4.31 -18.34 12.98
C PHE A 203 3.16 -19.24 13.45
N ILE A 204 3.18 -20.52 13.08
CA ILE A 204 2.13 -21.50 13.44
C ILE A 204 2.03 -21.66 14.95
N ASP A 205 3.15 -21.82 15.65
CA ASP A 205 3.17 -22.05 17.10
C ASP A 205 2.59 -20.85 17.87
N ARG A 206 2.80 -19.63 17.36
CA ARG A 206 2.21 -18.41 17.94
C ARG A 206 0.74 -18.24 17.55
N ALA A 207 0.38 -18.48 16.30
CA ALA A 207 -1.00 -18.38 15.83
C ALA A 207 -1.92 -19.37 16.57
N ARG A 208 -1.47 -20.59 16.86
CA ARG A 208 -2.21 -21.56 17.70
C ARG A 208 -2.56 -21.00 19.08
N ARG A 209 -1.67 -20.18 19.65
CA ARG A 209 -1.81 -19.57 20.99
C ARG A 209 -2.44 -18.18 20.97
N ALA A 210 -2.82 -17.66 19.80
CA ALA A 210 -3.44 -16.35 19.70
C ALA A 210 -4.78 -16.33 20.44
N ASP A 211 -4.83 -15.57 21.54
CA ASP A 211 -6.01 -15.41 22.39
C ASP A 211 -6.89 -14.26 21.86
N PRO A 212 -8.22 -14.45 21.73
CA PRO A 212 -9.15 -13.37 21.38
C PRO A 212 -9.09 -12.12 22.29
N GLN A 213 -8.53 -12.20 23.49
CA GLN A 213 -8.30 -11.03 24.35
C GLN A 213 -7.20 -10.11 23.81
N ASP A 214 -6.20 -10.68 23.14
CA ASP A 214 -5.02 -9.97 22.65
C ASP A 214 -5.07 -9.73 21.12
N PHE A 215 -5.91 -10.46 20.39
CA PHE A 215 -6.00 -10.42 18.94
C PHE A 215 -7.41 -10.06 18.47
N PRO A 216 -7.59 -8.96 17.70
CA PRO A 216 -8.89 -8.58 17.16
C PRO A 216 -9.39 -9.58 16.10
N PRO A 217 -10.66 -9.53 15.68
CA PRO A 217 -11.21 -10.52 14.73
C PRO A 217 -10.88 -10.25 13.26
N GLY A 218 -10.62 -8.99 12.89
CA GLY A 218 -10.61 -8.52 11.49
C GLY A 218 -9.55 -9.11 10.57
N LEU A 219 -9.63 -8.75 9.28
CA LEU A 219 -8.77 -9.28 8.22
C LEU A 219 -7.36 -8.67 8.23
N LEU A 220 -7.23 -7.36 8.39
CA LEU A 220 -5.92 -6.70 8.27
C LEU A 220 -5.04 -6.98 9.48
N THR A 221 -5.60 -6.79 10.68
CA THR A 221 -4.85 -6.85 11.94
C THR A 221 -5.18 -8.07 12.80
N GLY A 222 -6.20 -8.84 12.44
CA GLY A 222 -6.82 -9.81 13.35
C GLY A 222 -6.73 -11.27 12.94
N LEU A 223 -7.47 -12.08 13.70
CA LEU A 223 -7.54 -13.53 13.59
C LEU A 223 -8.02 -13.99 12.21
N ALA A 224 -8.95 -13.29 11.55
CA ALA A 224 -9.38 -13.66 10.20
C ALA A 224 -8.23 -13.56 9.17
N GLY A 225 -7.38 -12.53 9.27
CA GLY A 225 -6.18 -12.40 8.45
C GLY A 225 -5.16 -13.49 8.72
N ILE A 226 -4.90 -13.76 10.01
CA ILE A 226 -3.98 -14.82 10.43
C ILE A 226 -4.47 -16.18 9.90
N ALA A 227 -5.77 -16.46 10.01
CA ALA A 227 -6.40 -17.67 9.48
C ALA A 227 -6.30 -17.77 7.95
N TRP A 228 -6.51 -16.65 7.24
CA TRP A 228 -6.31 -16.59 5.78
C TRP A 228 -4.90 -16.99 5.39
N VAL A 229 -3.89 -16.39 6.04
CA VAL A 229 -2.49 -16.72 5.77
C VAL A 229 -2.20 -18.19 6.07
N LEU A 230 -2.66 -18.71 7.21
CA LEU A 230 -2.48 -20.13 7.55
C LEU A 230 -3.08 -21.07 6.50
N LEU A 231 -4.27 -20.75 5.98
CA LEU A 231 -4.92 -21.56 4.95
C LEU A 231 -4.09 -21.58 3.66
N GLU A 232 -3.62 -20.41 3.21
CA GLU A 232 -2.77 -20.27 2.02
C GLU A 232 -1.41 -20.98 2.20
N LEU A 233 -0.88 -21.01 3.42
CA LEU A 233 0.33 -21.78 3.73
C LEU A 233 0.09 -23.30 3.80
N GLY A 234 -1.15 -23.77 3.73
CA GLY A 234 -1.53 -25.18 3.82
C GLY A 234 -1.72 -25.70 5.24
N GLU A 235 -1.73 -24.83 6.25
CA GLU A 235 -1.89 -25.18 7.67
C GLU A 235 -3.37 -25.24 8.05
N VAL A 236 -4.13 -26.06 7.32
CA VAL A 236 -5.60 -26.06 7.29
C VAL A 236 -6.21 -26.16 8.68
N GLU A 237 -5.74 -27.09 9.51
CA GLU A 237 -6.35 -27.34 10.83
C GLU A 237 -6.18 -26.17 11.79
N VAL A 238 -5.00 -25.54 11.78
CA VAL A 238 -4.75 -24.35 12.59
C VAL A 238 -5.55 -23.17 12.03
N ALA A 239 -5.62 -23.04 10.71
CA ALA A 239 -6.41 -22.02 10.04
C ALA A 239 -7.89 -22.07 10.46
N ARG A 240 -8.46 -23.29 10.53
CA ARG A 240 -9.85 -23.52 10.97
C ARG A 240 -10.08 -23.12 12.42
N GLU A 241 -9.17 -23.49 13.32
CA GLU A 241 -9.25 -23.11 14.74
C GLU A 241 -9.21 -21.58 14.91
N VAL A 242 -8.29 -20.91 14.22
CA VAL A 242 -8.11 -19.46 14.30
C VAL A 242 -9.31 -18.71 13.69
N LEU A 243 -9.82 -19.14 12.54
CA LEU A 243 -11.04 -18.56 11.96
C LEU A 243 -12.25 -18.79 12.86
N GLY A 244 -12.35 -19.97 13.49
CA GLY A 244 -13.39 -20.27 14.47
C GLY A 244 -13.39 -19.27 15.63
N ARG A 245 -12.22 -18.88 16.14
CA ARG A 245 -12.08 -17.84 17.17
C ARG A 245 -12.51 -16.46 16.65
N ALA A 246 -12.18 -16.11 15.41
CA ALA A 246 -12.62 -14.86 14.78
C ALA A 246 -14.16 -14.78 14.67
N ASN A 247 -14.81 -15.88 14.23
CA ASN A 247 -16.26 -15.96 14.07
C ASN A 247 -17.03 -15.78 15.39
N HIS A 248 -16.47 -16.28 16.49
CA HIS A 248 -17.06 -16.20 17.83
C HIS A 248 -16.48 -15.08 18.69
N HIS A 249 -15.73 -14.15 18.08
CA HIS A 249 -15.02 -13.11 18.82
C HIS A 249 -16.00 -12.14 19.50
N PRO A 250 -15.89 -11.88 20.82
CA PRO A 250 -16.85 -11.06 21.57
C PRO A 250 -17.00 -9.62 21.03
N SER A 251 -15.90 -9.04 20.53
CA SER A 251 -15.86 -7.68 19.99
C SER A 251 -16.09 -7.58 18.48
N LEU A 252 -16.54 -8.65 17.81
CA LEU A 252 -16.85 -8.60 16.37
C LEU A 252 -18.12 -7.76 16.15
N GLU A 253 -17.97 -6.44 16.07
CA GLU A 253 -19.09 -5.52 15.84
C GLU A 253 -18.87 -4.56 14.67
N ASP A 254 -17.61 -4.20 14.43
CA ASP A 254 -17.18 -3.32 13.35
C ASP A 254 -17.64 -3.88 11.99
N TYR A 255 -18.11 -3.04 11.07
CA TYR A 255 -18.66 -3.49 9.79
C TYR A 255 -17.59 -3.68 8.70
N THR A 256 -16.40 -3.11 8.90
CA THR A 256 -15.41 -2.85 7.86
C THR A 256 -14.70 -4.12 7.38
N LEU A 257 -14.02 -4.01 6.24
CA LEU A 257 -13.23 -5.10 5.69
C LEU A 257 -11.98 -5.36 6.54
N TYR A 258 -11.27 -4.30 6.95
CA TYR A 258 -10.00 -4.47 7.66
C TYR A 258 -10.16 -4.95 9.09
N TYR A 259 -11.20 -4.53 9.80
CA TYR A 259 -11.30 -4.74 11.26
C TYR A 259 -12.50 -5.57 11.68
N GLY A 260 -13.43 -5.86 10.77
CA GLY A 260 -14.77 -6.25 11.16
C GLY A 260 -15.44 -7.34 10.32
N LEU A 261 -16.76 -7.30 10.39
CA LEU A 261 -17.72 -8.24 9.83
C LEU A 261 -17.44 -8.56 8.37
N SER A 262 -17.24 -7.55 7.51
CA SER A 262 -17.03 -7.79 6.08
C SER A 262 -15.74 -8.57 5.82
N GLY A 263 -14.66 -8.30 6.58
CA GLY A 263 -13.41 -9.05 6.49
C GLY A 263 -13.53 -10.49 6.96
N VAL A 264 -14.20 -10.69 8.10
CA VAL A 264 -14.48 -12.04 8.62
C VAL A 264 -15.39 -12.82 7.66
N GLY A 265 -16.39 -12.16 7.09
CA GLY A 265 -17.30 -12.73 6.08
C GLY A 265 -16.54 -13.17 4.84
N LEU A 266 -15.67 -12.30 4.31
CA LEU A 266 -14.83 -12.63 3.16
C LEU A 266 -13.87 -13.80 3.45
N ALA A 267 -13.29 -13.86 4.66
CA ALA A 267 -12.46 -14.99 5.07
C ALA A 267 -13.26 -16.31 5.14
N ASN A 268 -14.51 -16.28 5.59
CA ASN A 268 -15.36 -17.47 5.54
C ASN A 268 -15.67 -17.91 4.10
N LEU A 269 -15.92 -16.97 3.19
CA LEU A 269 -16.09 -17.30 1.77
C LEU A 269 -14.82 -17.91 1.17
N HIS A 270 -13.64 -17.41 1.54
CA HIS A 270 -12.36 -18.01 1.15
C HIS A 270 -12.22 -19.46 1.64
N PHE A 271 -12.55 -19.73 2.91
CA PHE A 271 -12.54 -21.08 3.46
C PHE A 271 -13.58 -22.00 2.81
N TYR A 272 -14.75 -21.46 2.45
CA TYR A 272 -15.76 -22.21 1.69
C TYR A 272 -15.24 -22.62 0.31
N LEU A 273 -14.52 -21.74 -0.40
CA LEU A 273 -13.93 -22.06 -1.69
C LEU A 273 -12.91 -23.19 -1.62
N HIS A 274 -12.14 -23.24 -0.52
CA HIS A 274 -11.16 -24.29 -0.26
C HIS A 274 -11.80 -25.62 0.13
N ASP A 275 -12.65 -25.64 1.16
CA ASP A 275 -13.13 -26.86 1.81
C ASP A 275 -14.52 -27.33 1.33
N ARG A 276 -15.31 -26.45 0.71
CA ARG A 276 -16.73 -26.64 0.34
C ARG A 276 -17.65 -27.03 1.50
N LYS A 277 -17.25 -26.73 2.74
CA LYS A 277 -18.08 -26.95 3.95
C LYS A 277 -19.10 -25.84 4.11
N LEU A 278 -20.38 -26.21 4.16
CA LEU A 278 -21.51 -25.27 4.29
C LEU A 278 -21.42 -24.39 5.55
N ALA A 279 -20.82 -24.88 6.63
CA ALA A 279 -20.65 -24.11 7.86
C ALA A 279 -19.97 -22.74 7.66
N TYR A 280 -19.03 -22.63 6.71
CA TYR A 280 -18.41 -21.32 6.40
C TYR A 280 -19.37 -20.42 5.60
N LEU A 281 -20.13 -20.99 4.68
CA LEU A 281 -21.14 -20.24 3.94
C LEU A 281 -22.26 -19.74 4.87
N ASP A 282 -22.68 -20.58 5.82
CA ASP A 282 -23.65 -20.21 6.86
C ASP A 282 -23.13 -19.08 7.76
N ALA A 283 -21.84 -19.12 8.13
CA ALA A 283 -21.21 -18.04 8.88
C ALA A 283 -21.16 -16.73 8.09
N ALA A 284 -20.85 -16.78 6.79
CA ALA A 284 -20.91 -15.60 5.92
C ALA A 284 -22.34 -15.05 5.79
N LEU A 285 -23.35 -15.92 5.66
CA LEU A 285 -24.76 -15.50 5.64
C LEU A 285 -25.20 -14.87 6.96
N ASP A 286 -24.76 -15.38 8.11
CA ASP A 286 -25.03 -14.76 9.41
C ASP A 286 -24.43 -13.34 9.49
N ILE A 287 -23.18 -13.19 9.06
CA ILE A 287 -22.52 -11.89 8.95
C ILE A 287 -23.31 -10.93 8.07
N TYR A 288 -23.80 -11.38 6.91
CA TYR A 288 -24.66 -10.57 6.06
C TYR A 288 -25.95 -10.14 6.77
N ARG A 289 -26.66 -11.05 7.46
CA ARG A 289 -27.87 -10.68 8.23
C ARG A 289 -27.57 -9.63 9.31
N ARG A 290 -26.40 -9.72 9.95
CA ARG A 290 -25.95 -8.73 10.95
C ARG A 290 -25.64 -7.38 10.31
N LEU A 291 -25.01 -7.35 9.13
CA LEU A 291 -24.80 -6.13 8.37
C LEU A 291 -26.14 -5.53 7.91
N ALA A 292 -26.99 -6.32 7.27
CA ALA A 292 -28.30 -5.88 6.76
C ALA A 292 -29.19 -5.27 7.85
N SER A 293 -29.20 -5.85 9.06
CA SER A 293 -29.99 -5.32 10.19
C SER A 293 -29.47 -3.99 10.76
N ARG A 294 -28.21 -3.62 10.45
CA ARG A 294 -27.55 -2.39 10.92
C ARG A 294 -27.39 -1.34 9.82
N ALA A 295 -27.78 -1.66 8.59
CA ALA A 295 -27.63 -0.77 7.45
C ALA A 295 -28.54 0.45 7.61
N GLN A 296 -27.97 1.64 7.52
CA GLN A 296 -28.72 2.88 7.39
C GLN A 296 -28.96 3.13 5.91
N ARG A 297 -30.22 3.45 5.54
CA ARG A 297 -30.61 3.64 4.14
C ARG A 297 -31.15 5.04 3.90
N LYS A 298 -30.68 5.67 2.83
CA LYS A 298 -31.12 7.00 2.41
C LYS A 298 -30.92 7.16 0.91
N ASP A 299 -31.93 7.65 0.19
CA ASP A 299 -31.85 8.00 -1.24
C ASP A 299 -31.28 6.88 -2.14
N GLY A 300 -31.66 5.62 -1.87
CA GLY A 300 -31.17 4.46 -2.63
C GLY A 300 -29.73 4.02 -2.32
N THR A 301 -29.11 4.64 -1.30
CA THR A 301 -27.80 4.25 -0.78
C THR A 301 -27.94 3.52 0.57
N ALA A 302 -26.92 2.73 0.90
CA ALA A 302 -26.78 2.06 2.20
C ALA A 302 -25.42 2.41 2.81
N TYR A 303 -25.36 2.62 4.12
CA TYR A 303 -24.10 2.87 4.81
C TYR A 303 -24.15 2.36 6.25
N TRP A 304 -22.97 2.16 6.80
CA TRP A 304 -22.76 1.75 8.19
C TRP A 304 -21.87 2.75 8.90
N VAL A 305 -22.10 2.91 10.20
CA VAL A 305 -21.31 3.79 11.07
C VAL A 305 -20.71 2.97 12.20
N ASN A 306 -19.52 3.36 12.62
CA ASN A 306 -18.88 2.79 13.79
C ASN A 306 -19.22 3.64 15.01
N ARG A 307 -19.26 3.02 16.20
CA ARG A 307 -19.53 3.76 17.45
C ARG A 307 -18.52 4.88 17.71
N PHE A 308 -17.30 4.76 17.18
CA PHE A 308 -16.23 5.74 17.33
C PHE A 308 -16.14 6.78 16.21
N SER A 309 -16.85 6.59 15.09
CA SER A 309 -16.86 7.56 13.98
C SER A 309 -17.99 8.59 14.08
N GLY A 310 -18.84 8.49 15.11
CA GLY A 310 -20.01 9.35 15.26
C GLY A 310 -20.93 9.27 14.06
N ASP A 311 -21.35 10.43 13.54
CA ASP A 311 -22.29 10.55 12.42
C ASP A 311 -21.61 10.60 11.04
N GLU A 312 -20.29 10.48 10.95
CA GLU A 312 -19.55 10.50 9.67
C GLU A 312 -19.17 9.07 9.24
N PRO A 313 -19.86 8.47 8.25
CA PRO A 313 -19.50 7.16 7.74
C PRO A 313 -18.18 7.24 6.98
N PHE A 314 -17.29 6.27 7.18
CA PHE A 314 -16.09 6.13 6.38
C PHE A 314 -16.43 5.68 4.96
N THR A 315 -15.59 6.04 4.01
CA THR A 315 -15.64 5.55 2.63
C THR A 315 -14.55 4.54 2.37
N GLY A 316 -14.69 3.78 1.29
CA GLY A 316 -13.59 2.99 0.76
C GLY A 316 -13.63 1.50 1.08
N LEU A 317 -12.60 0.80 0.61
CA LEU A 317 -12.44 -0.65 0.70
C LEU A 317 -12.13 -1.09 2.13
N GLY A 318 -11.18 -0.41 2.76
CA GLY A 318 -10.64 -0.83 4.04
C GLY A 318 -11.58 -0.55 5.20
N PHE A 319 -11.94 0.73 5.33
CA PHE A 319 -12.68 1.28 6.46
C PHE A 319 -14.16 1.57 6.16
N GLY A 320 -14.58 1.51 4.90
CA GLY A 320 -15.88 2.04 4.48
C GLY A 320 -16.77 1.07 3.74
N GLN A 321 -17.67 1.65 2.95
CA GLN A 321 -18.82 0.94 2.40
C GLN A 321 -18.44 0.08 1.19
N SER A 322 -17.42 0.44 0.41
CA SER A 322 -16.90 -0.39 -0.68
C SER A 322 -16.35 -1.73 -0.17
N GLY A 323 -15.82 -1.79 1.06
CA GLY A 323 -15.42 -3.05 1.70
C GLY A 323 -16.60 -3.99 1.97
N VAL A 324 -17.73 -3.43 2.42
CA VAL A 324 -18.99 -4.16 2.58
C VAL A 324 -19.49 -4.62 1.22
N ALA A 325 -19.49 -3.73 0.23
CA ALA A 325 -19.92 -4.04 -1.14
C ALA A 325 -19.14 -5.22 -1.72
N LEU A 326 -17.81 -5.24 -1.59
CA LEU A 326 -16.98 -6.36 -2.04
C LEU A 326 -17.42 -7.69 -1.40
N PHE A 327 -17.60 -7.74 -0.08
CA PHE A 327 -18.05 -8.94 0.60
C PHE A 327 -19.42 -9.40 0.07
N LEU A 328 -20.38 -8.48 -0.07
CA LEU A 328 -21.74 -8.80 -0.51
C LEU A 328 -21.79 -9.23 -1.98
N LEU A 329 -20.94 -8.68 -2.84
CA LEU A 329 -20.76 -9.17 -4.22
C LEU A 329 -20.33 -10.63 -4.23
N ARG A 330 -19.31 -10.99 -3.44
CA ARG A 330 -18.80 -12.36 -3.38
C ARG A 330 -19.80 -13.32 -2.77
N LEU A 331 -20.54 -12.89 -1.76
CA LEU A 331 -21.63 -13.66 -1.18
C LEU A 331 -22.71 -13.94 -2.23
N HIS A 332 -23.15 -12.91 -2.96
CA HIS A 332 -24.11 -13.05 -4.05
C HIS A 332 -23.63 -14.05 -5.10
N GLN A 333 -22.42 -13.91 -5.63
CA GLN A 333 -21.90 -14.79 -6.67
C GLN A 333 -21.81 -16.26 -6.24
N LEU A 334 -21.61 -16.52 -4.94
CA LEU A 334 -21.55 -17.89 -4.40
C LEU A 334 -22.92 -18.47 -4.02
N THR A 335 -23.94 -17.65 -3.83
CA THR A 335 -25.26 -18.07 -3.30
C THR A 335 -26.43 -17.83 -4.25
N GLY A 336 -26.27 -16.92 -5.21
CA GLY A 336 -27.35 -16.36 -6.01
C GLY A 336 -28.24 -15.33 -5.28
N ASP A 337 -27.90 -14.91 -4.05
CA ASP A 337 -28.74 -13.99 -3.27
C ASP A 337 -28.71 -12.57 -3.87
N LEU A 338 -29.78 -12.21 -4.57
CA LEU A 338 -29.92 -10.89 -5.21
C LEU A 338 -30.04 -9.74 -4.20
N ALA A 339 -30.53 -9.99 -2.98
CA ALA A 339 -30.63 -8.95 -1.96
C ALA A 339 -29.23 -8.54 -1.48
N ALA A 340 -28.31 -9.51 -1.33
CA ALA A 340 -26.91 -9.22 -1.00
C ALA A 340 -26.28 -8.33 -2.07
N ARG A 341 -26.48 -8.64 -3.36
CA ARG A 341 -26.02 -7.79 -4.46
C ARG A 341 -26.57 -6.37 -4.35
N GLN A 342 -27.89 -6.21 -4.21
CA GLN A 342 -28.56 -4.91 -4.14
C GLN A 342 -28.04 -4.06 -2.98
N ASP A 343 -27.79 -4.67 -1.83
CA ASP A 343 -27.22 -4.00 -0.66
C ASP A 343 -25.79 -3.56 -0.89
N GLY A 344 -24.98 -4.40 -1.56
CA GLY A 344 -23.63 -4.01 -1.94
C GLY A 344 -23.59 -2.90 -2.99
N GLU A 345 -24.50 -2.90 -3.97
CA GLU A 345 -24.64 -1.78 -4.92
C GLU A 345 -25.07 -0.49 -4.21
N ALA A 346 -25.99 -0.56 -3.24
CA ALA A 346 -26.39 0.60 -2.45
C ALA A 346 -25.24 1.15 -1.60
N ALA A 347 -24.39 0.28 -1.07
CA ALA A 347 -23.16 0.64 -0.36
C ALA A 347 -22.15 1.35 -1.28
N LEU A 348 -21.95 0.83 -2.49
CA LEU A 348 -21.00 1.40 -3.44
C LEU A 348 -21.48 2.77 -3.98
N ARG A 349 -22.80 2.94 -4.16
CA ARG A 349 -23.40 4.24 -4.49
C ARG A 349 -23.20 5.27 -3.38
N PHE A 350 -23.21 4.86 -2.11
CA PHE A 350 -22.90 5.76 -1.00
C PHE A 350 -21.49 6.33 -1.13
N ASP A 351 -20.49 5.48 -1.31
CA ASP A 351 -19.09 5.92 -1.47
C ASP A 351 -18.93 6.81 -2.71
N LEU A 352 -19.48 6.43 -3.85
CA LEU A 352 -19.44 7.25 -5.07
C LEU A 352 -20.03 8.66 -4.87
N ALA A 353 -21.05 8.81 -4.03
CA ALA A 353 -21.65 10.11 -3.73
C ALA A 353 -20.72 11.04 -2.94
N GLN A 354 -19.66 10.50 -2.31
CA GLN A 354 -18.65 11.28 -1.59
C GLN A 354 -17.47 11.71 -2.48
N ALA A 355 -17.42 11.24 -3.73
CA ALA A 355 -16.31 11.57 -4.63
C ALA A 355 -16.38 13.04 -5.07
N GLU A 356 -15.24 13.73 -4.99
CA GLU A 356 -15.08 15.11 -5.42
C GLU A 356 -14.48 15.20 -6.82
N ARG A 357 -14.98 16.12 -7.65
CA ARG A 357 -14.37 16.40 -8.96
C ARG A 357 -13.08 17.19 -8.77
N THR A 358 -11.96 16.63 -9.24
CA THR A 358 -10.63 17.26 -9.15
C THR A 358 -10.20 17.95 -10.44
N GLY A 359 -10.85 17.62 -11.56
CA GLY A 359 -10.61 18.24 -12.86
C GLY A 359 -11.50 17.65 -13.96
N PRO A 360 -11.22 17.96 -15.23
CA PRO A 360 -11.93 17.37 -16.36
C PRO A 360 -11.75 15.84 -16.40
N GLY A 361 -12.84 15.11 -16.13
CA GLY A 361 -12.85 13.64 -16.21
C GLY A 361 -12.06 12.93 -15.10
N THR A 362 -11.78 13.61 -13.99
CA THR A 362 -11.04 13.10 -12.84
C THR A 362 -11.83 13.32 -11.55
N MET A 363 -11.82 12.32 -10.68
CA MET A 363 -12.46 12.37 -9.37
C MET A 363 -11.54 11.76 -8.32
N SER A 364 -11.68 12.23 -7.09
CA SER A 364 -10.91 11.75 -5.94
C SER A 364 -11.71 11.85 -4.65
N PHE A 365 -11.14 11.34 -3.57
CA PHE A 365 -11.73 11.34 -2.25
C PHE A 365 -10.87 12.18 -1.32
N ARG A 366 -11.53 13.01 -0.53
CA ARG A 366 -10.86 13.84 0.46
C ARG A 366 -10.75 13.09 1.77
N TYR A 367 -9.54 13.07 2.32
CA TYR A 367 -9.25 12.56 3.66
C TYR A 367 -8.42 13.59 4.42
N LYS A 368 -8.91 14.01 5.59
CA LYS A 368 -8.22 14.99 6.46
C LYS A 368 -7.70 16.24 5.73
N GLY A 369 -8.46 16.73 4.76
CA GLY A 369 -8.14 17.95 4.00
C GLY A 369 -7.37 17.71 2.69
N THR A 370 -6.84 16.52 2.45
CA THR A 370 -6.06 16.18 1.25
C THR A 370 -6.85 15.24 0.33
N LEU A 371 -6.65 15.36 -0.99
CA LEU A 371 -7.20 14.42 -1.96
C LEU A 371 -6.24 13.25 -2.13
N GLU A 372 -6.72 12.04 -1.86
CA GLU A 372 -5.85 10.86 -1.78
C GLU A 372 -6.12 9.86 -2.91
N PRO A 373 -5.07 9.27 -3.52
CA PRO A 373 -5.21 8.26 -4.57
C PRO A 373 -5.01 6.82 -4.07
N TYR A 374 -4.95 6.57 -2.76
CA TYR A 374 -4.43 5.31 -2.20
C TYR A 374 -5.52 4.25 -1.92
N VAL A 375 -5.07 3.04 -1.55
CA VAL A 375 -5.94 1.90 -1.21
C VAL A 375 -6.41 1.95 0.25
N GLU A 376 -5.67 2.63 1.12
CA GLU A 376 -6.09 2.85 2.50
C GLU A 376 -7.22 3.89 2.58
N VAL A 377 -7.02 4.99 1.87
CA VAL A 377 -7.92 6.13 1.75
C VAL A 377 -7.74 6.72 0.36
N GLY A 378 -8.78 6.76 -0.47
CA GLY A 378 -8.69 7.44 -1.75
C GLY A 378 -9.40 6.80 -2.94
N SER A 379 -8.99 7.25 -4.14
CA SER A 379 -9.58 6.79 -5.40
C SER A 379 -9.33 5.30 -5.71
N ALA A 380 -8.17 4.75 -5.32
CA ALA A 380 -7.78 3.40 -5.73
C ALA A 380 -8.64 2.32 -5.10
N GLU A 381 -8.99 2.46 -3.82
CA GLU A 381 -9.83 1.49 -3.11
C GLU A 381 -11.24 1.36 -3.70
N VAL A 382 -11.91 2.49 -3.99
CA VAL A 382 -13.25 2.47 -4.57
C VAL A 382 -13.19 1.97 -6.01
N ALA A 383 -12.18 2.40 -6.79
CA ALA A 383 -11.97 1.91 -8.16
C ALA A 383 -11.80 0.39 -8.22
N LYS A 384 -11.06 -0.22 -7.28
CA LYS A 384 -10.92 -1.67 -7.20
C LYS A 384 -12.26 -2.39 -7.07
N VAL A 385 -13.19 -1.85 -6.29
CA VAL A 385 -14.50 -2.48 -6.09
C VAL A 385 -15.42 -2.23 -7.28
N LEU A 386 -15.44 -1.02 -7.85
CA LEU A 386 -16.21 -0.69 -9.06
C LEU A 386 -15.87 -1.61 -10.23
N LEU A 387 -14.58 -1.87 -10.44
CA LEU A 387 -14.10 -2.80 -11.47
C LEU A 387 -14.70 -4.20 -11.34
N ARG A 388 -14.91 -4.68 -10.10
CA ARG A 388 -15.47 -6.01 -9.82
C ARG A 388 -16.99 -6.07 -9.97
N TYR A 389 -17.66 -4.93 -9.76
CA TYR A 389 -19.07 -4.75 -10.09
C TYR A 389 -19.34 -4.54 -11.59
N GLY A 390 -18.29 -4.37 -12.41
CA GLY A 390 -18.44 -4.03 -13.83
C GLY A 390 -18.85 -2.57 -14.09
N TRP A 391 -18.76 -1.69 -13.08
CA TRP A 391 -19.13 -0.27 -13.16
C TRP A 391 -17.98 0.55 -13.76
N LEU A 392 -17.63 0.22 -15.02
CA LEU A 392 -16.44 0.74 -15.70
C LEU A 392 -16.54 2.24 -15.98
N GLU A 393 -17.75 2.74 -16.24
CA GLU A 393 -17.98 4.15 -16.55
C GLU A 393 -17.73 5.03 -15.31
N GLU A 394 -18.16 4.55 -14.14
CA GLU A 394 -17.97 5.15 -12.82
C GLU A 394 -16.53 4.99 -12.32
N ALA A 395 -15.87 3.88 -12.64
CA ALA A 395 -14.47 3.66 -12.28
C ALA A 395 -13.51 4.58 -13.03
N ARG A 396 -13.83 4.95 -14.28
CA ARG A 396 -12.90 5.67 -15.16
C ARG A 396 -12.41 7.01 -14.61
N PRO A 397 -13.24 7.91 -14.05
CA PRO A 397 -12.74 9.15 -13.45
C PRO A 397 -11.76 8.94 -12.29
N LEU A 398 -11.98 7.89 -11.48
CA LEU A 398 -11.06 7.52 -10.39
C LEU A 398 -9.75 6.96 -10.95
N LEU A 399 -9.82 6.07 -11.95
CA LEU A 399 -8.64 5.51 -12.62
C LEU A 399 -7.82 6.57 -13.39
N ASN A 400 -8.46 7.67 -13.80
CA ASN A 400 -7.77 8.81 -14.40
C ASN A 400 -6.89 9.55 -13.39
N GLU A 401 -7.32 9.63 -12.13
CA GLU A 401 -6.56 10.24 -11.04
C GLU A 401 -5.27 9.49 -10.71
N LEU A 402 -5.27 8.16 -10.91
CA LEU A 402 -4.15 7.26 -10.64
C LEU A 402 -2.98 7.37 -11.64
N GLY A 403 -3.02 8.30 -12.60
CA GLY A 403 -1.97 8.48 -13.62
C GLY A 403 -0.74 9.29 -13.18
N ARG A 404 -0.67 9.76 -11.93
CA ARG A 404 0.43 10.58 -11.39
C ARG A 404 1.65 9.74 -11.08
N LYS A 405 2.82 10.06 -11.65
CA LYS A 405 4.06 9.24 -11.53
C LYS A 405 4.51 8.97 -10.09
N TYR A 406 4.25 9.90 -9.18
CA TYR A 406 4.82 9.92 -7.84
C TYR A 406 3.73 9.89 -6.77
N SER A 407 4.02 9.18 -5.69
CA SER A 407 3.24 9.08 -4.45
C SER A 407 4.12 9.45 -3.28
N VAL A 408 3.57 9.72 -2.10
CA VAL A 408 4.37 10.10 -0.92
C VAL A 408 5.13 8.91 -0.33
N LEU A 409 4.55 7.71 -0.41
CA LEU A 409 5.08 6.48 0.20
C LEU A 409 5.07 5.30 -0.80
N PRO A 410 5.87 4.24 -0.54
CA PRO A 410 5.90 3.06 -1.39
C PRO A 410 4.84 2.00 -1.06
N GLY A 411 4.20 2.08 0.12
CA GLY A 411 3.37 1.02 0.69
C GLY A 411 2.18 0.55 -0.17
N TYR A 412 1.62 -0.61 0.18
CA TYR A 412 0.43 -1.15 -0.48
C TYR A 412 -0.84 -0.40 -0.05
N LEU A 413 -1.00 -0.15 1.25
CA LEU A 413 -2.16 0.58 1.77
C LEU A 413 -2.08 2.05 1.39
N PHE A 414 -1.05 2.75 1.87
CA PHE A 414 -0.81 4.16 1.58
C PHE A 414 0.45 4.29 0.74
N GLY A 415 0.31 4.30 -0.59
CA GLY A 415 1.46 4.47 -1.46
C GLY A 415 1.31 3.93 -2.88
N ILE A 416 2.43 3.99 -3.60
CA ILE A 416 2.50 3.70 -5.03
C ILE A 416 2.19 2.23 -5.35
N ALA A 417 2.48 1.28 -4.46
CA ALA A 417 2.26 -0.13 -4.73
C ALA A 417 0.76 -0.46 -4.85
N GLY A 418 -0.09 0.10 -3.97
CA GLY A 418 -1.54 -0.07 -4.09
C GLY A 418 -2.12 0.55 -5.36
N VAL A 419 -1.54 1.66 -5.82
CA VAL A 419 -1.92 2.32 -7.09
C VAL A 419 -1.54 1.45 -8.30
N ILE A 420 -0.32 0.90 -8.31
CA ILE A 420 0.12 -0.06 -9.34
C ILE A 420 -0.83 -1.26 -9.39
N ASP A 421 -1.17 -1.81 -8.23
CA ASP A 421 -2.05 -2.97 -8.11
C ASP A 421 -3.46 -2.70 -8.65
N THR A 422 -3.97 -1.49 -8.41
CA THR A 422 -5.28 -1.06 -8.91
C THR A 422 -5.27 -0.84 -10.43
N LEU A 423 -4.22 -0.25 -10.97
CA LEU A 423 -4.05 -0.10 -12.42
C LEU A 423 -3.85 -1.44 -13.12
N LEU A 424 -3.22 -2.41 -12.43
CA LEU A 424 -3.09 -3.78 -12.89
C LEU A 424 -4.47 -4.42 -13.03
N ASP A 425 -5.30 -4.35 -11.99
CA ASP A 425 -6.68 -4.84 -12.03
C ASP A 425 -7.46 -4.20 -13.19
N ALA A 426 -7.36 -2.87 -13.34
CA ALA A 426 -8.01 -2.14 -14.42
C ALA A 426 -7.58 -2.67 -15.80
N TYR A 427 -6.28 -2.89 -16.01
CA TYR A 427 -5.79 -3.47 -17.26
C TYR A 427 -6.28 -4.91 -17.47
N LEU A 428 -6.21 -5.76 -16.44
CA LEU A 428 -6.59 -7.17 -16.58
C LEU A 428 -8.08 -7.35 -16.91
N LEU A 429 -8.93 -6.50 -16.34
CA LEU A 429 -10.38 -6.55 -16.54
C LEU A 429 -10.84 -5.84 -17.82
N THR A 430 -10.21 -4.72 -18.20
CA THR A 430 -10.68 -3.90 -19.35
C THR A 430 -9.84 -4.05 -20.62
N ARG A 431 -8.60 -4.53 -20.51
CA ARG A 431 -7.58 -4.52 -21.57
C ARG A 431 -7.29 -3.12 -22.16
N GLY A 432 -7.63 -2.05 -21.43
CA GLY A 432 -7.40 -0.68 -21.87
C GLY A 432 -5.91 -0.29 -21.85
N PRO A 433 -5.30 0.10 -22.98
CA PRO A 433 -3.87 0.42 -23.06
C PRO A 433 -3.47 1.63 -22.20
N ILE A 434 -4.41 2.52 -21.91
CA ILE A 434 -4.20 3.64 -20.99
C ILE A 434 -3.85 3.18 -19.57
N HIS A 435 -4.43 2.07 -19.09
CA HIS A 435 -4.16 1.55 -17.75
C HIS A 435 -2.76 0.97 -17.66
N LEU A 436 -2.31 0.27 -18.70
CA LEU A 436 -0.93 -0.21 -18.82
C LEU A 436 0.07 0.96 -18.82
N ALA A 437 -0.19 1.99 -19.62
CA ALA A 437 0.67 3.17 -19.69
C ALA A 437 0.83 3.86 -18.32
N ARG A 438 -0.26 3.97 -17.56
CA ARG A 438 -0.24 4.52 -16.20
C ARG A 438 0.50 3.60 -15.24
N LEU A 439 0.28 2.29 -15.32
CA LEU A 439 0.98 1.30 -14.52
C LEU A 439 2.50 1.38 -14.73
N GLU A 440 2.96 1.41 -15.98
CA GLU A 440 4.38 1.54 -16.32
C GLU A 440 4.97 2.83 -15.78
N ARG A 441 4.22 3.94 -15.83
CA ARG A 441 4.62 5.21 -15.23
C ARG A 441 4.77 5.10 -13.71
N GLN A 442 3.88 4.39 -13.03
CA GLN A 442 4.01 4.13 -11.59
C GLN A 442 5.22 3.25 -11.26
N LEU A 443 5.50 2.22 -12.06
CA LEU A 443 6.70 1.38 -11.89
C LEU A 443 7.99 2.20 -12.02
N GLU A 444 8.03 3.14 -12.98
CA GLU A 444 9.15 4.08 -13.11
C GLU A 444 9.30 4.96 -11.85
N GLY A 445 8.19 5.44 -11.30
CA GLY A 445 8.14 6.18 -10.03
C GLY A 445 8.68 5.36 -8.85
N LEU A 446 8.18 4.12 -8.70
CA LEU A 446 8.60 3.19 -7.64
C LEU A 446 10.12 2.92 -7.71
N ARG A 447 10.63 2.65 -8.92
CA ARG A 447 12.06 2.40 -9.14
C ARG A 447 12.94 3.62 -8.85
N THR A 448 12.47 4.80 -9.25
CA THR A 448 13.22 6.05 -9.10
C THR A 448 13.29 6.46 -7.64
N LEU A 449 12.14 6.49 -6.95
CA LEU A 449 12.04 6.99 -5.59
C LEU A 449 12.44 5.94 -4.56
N TYR A 450 11.85 4.75 -4.59
CA TYR A 450 11.77 3.93 -3.39
C TYR A 450 12.60 2.66 -3.40
N LEU A 451 12.95 2.11 -4.57
CA LEU A 451 13.82 0.94 -4.63
C LEU A 451 15.28 1.37 -4.47
N PHE A 452 15.90 0.90 -3.39
CA PHE A 452 17.31 1.16 -3.09
C PHE A 452 17.98 -0.09 -2.50
N GLU A 453 19.31 -0.14 -2.61
CA GLU A 453 20.10 -1.15 -1.90
C GLU A 453 20.36 -0.69 -0.47
N PRO A 454 19.90 -1.41 0.56
CA PRO A 454 20.08 -0.99 1.95
C PRO A 454 21.52 -1.15 2.43
N ARG A 455 22.44 -1.66 1.59
CA ARG A 455 23.88 -1.75 1.90
C ARG A 455 24.51 -0.38 2.20
N THR A 456 23.91 0.71 1.71
CA THR A 456 24.31 2.09 2.03
C THR A 456 23.86 2.56 3.42
N CYS A 457 22.98 1.81 4.09
CA CYS A 457 22.50 2.09 5.44
C CYS A 457 23.31 1.34 6.52
N ALA A 458 24.39 1.95 7.00
CA ALA A 458 25.10 1.47 8.19
C ALA A 458 24.24 1.48 9.49
N SER A 459 23.05 2.08 9.47
CA SER A 459 22.12 2.23 10.60
C SER A 459 21.18 1.04 10.84
N LEU A 460 21.01 0.13 9.87
CA LEU A 460 19.96 -0.90 9.94
C LEU A 460 20.37 -2.17 10.71
N LEU A 461 21.62 -2.29 11.15
CA LEU A 461 22.14 -3.57 11.68
C LEU A 461 22.95 -3.36 12.96
N PRO A 462 22.48 -3.85 14.11
CA PRO A 462 23.23 -3.86 15.36
C PRO A 462 24.53 -4.70 15.33
N GLN A 463 24.82 -5.43 14.24
CA GLN A 463 25.74 -6.57 14.24
C GLN A 463 26.67 -6.66 13.00
N GLY A 464 26.85 -5.59 12.23
CA GLY A 464 27.82 -5.60 11.11
C GLY A 464 27.51 -6.58 9.97
N ARG A 465 26.26 -7.07 9.87
CA ARG A 465 25.79 -7.82 8.70
C ARG A 465 25.68 -6.85 7.51
N THR A 466 25.69 -7.37 6.29
CA THR A 466 25.32 -6.62 5.10
C THR A 466 24.06 -7.28 4.54
N LEU A 467 22.97 -6.51 4.40
CA LEU A 467 21.74 -7.01 3.80
C LEU A 467 21.82 -6.77 2.28
N GLU A 468 21.80 -7.85 1.51
CA GLU A 468 21.80 -7.81 0.06
C GLU A 468 20.37 -7.74 -0.50
N GLY A 469 20.21 -7.14 -1.68
CA GLY A 469 18.91 -7.02 -2.35
C GLY A 469 18.40 -5.58 -2.38
N LEU A 470 17.15 -5.43 -2.81
CA LEU A 470 16.45 -4.15 -2.83
C LEU A 470 15.48 -4.09 -1.66
N ALA A 471 15.34 -2.90 -1.07
CA ALA A 471 14.37 -2.62 -0.05
C ALA A 471 13.55 -1.38 -0.42
N VAL A 472 12.45 -1.19 0.32
CA VAL A 472 11.69 0.06 0.34
C VAL A 472 11.61 0.59 1.78
N PRO A 473 11.54 1.92 1.95
CA PRO A 473 11.18 2.47 3.26
C PRO A 473 9.74 2.09 3.65
N GLY A 474 9.45 2.10 4.94
CA GLY A 474 8.08 2.07 5.48
C GLY A 474 7.52 3.48 5.71
N GLU A 475 6.59 3.60 6.65
CA GLU A 475 5.95 4.88 7.00
C GLU A 475 6.97 5.94 7.44
N GLY A 476 6.72 7.17 7.01
CA GLY A 476 7.58 8.32 7.29
C GLY A 476 8.95 8.31 6.61
N LEU A 477 9.28 7.28 5.81
CA LEU A 477 10.54 7.16 5.05
C LEU A 477 11.83 7.06 5.90
N LEU A 478 11.71 6.78 7.21
CA LEU A 478 12.84 6.80 8.15
C LEU A 478 13.46 5.44 8.41
N ARG A 479 12.73 4.36 8.13
CA ARG A 479 13.16 2.97 8.37
C ARG A 479 12.72 2.08 7.23
N VAL A 480 13.42 0.98 7.02
CA VAL A 480 12.92 -0.11 6.17
C VAL A 480 11.88 -0.90 6.94
N SER A 481 10.71 -1.12 6.32
CA SER A 481 9.71 -2.05 6.83
C SER A 481 9.58 -3.26 5.91
N CYS A 482 9.38 -4.44 6.50
CA CYS A 482 9.17 -5.69 5.78
C CYS A 482 7.70 -6.06 5.61
N ASP A 483 6.78 -5.43 6.35
CA ASP A 483 5.36 -5.83 6.39
C ASP A 483 4.60 -5.60 5.08
N PHE A 484 3.39 -6.15 5.00
CA PHE A 484 2.58 -6.14 3.78
C PHE A 484 1.95 -4.76 3.51
N ALA A 485 1.47 -4.10 4.55
CA ALA A 485 0.72 -2.86 4.43
C ALA A 485 1.61 -1.69 3.98
N THR A 486 2.77 -1.55 4.60
CA THR A 486 3.63 -0.37 4.49
C THR A 486 4.96 -0.65 3.79
N GLY A 487 5.37 -1.92 3.74
CA GLY A 487 6.74 -2.30 3.48
C GLY A 487 6.98 -3.24 2.30
N CYS A 488 8.14 -3.90 2.36
CA CYS A 488 8.70 -4.71 1.28
C CYS A 488 7.79 -5.87 0.84
N ALA A 489 7.02 -6.49 1.75
CA ALA A 489 6.16 -7.61 1.38
C ALA A 489 5.01 -7.19 0.45
N GLY A 490 4.40 -6.03 0.69
CA GLY A 490 3.36 -5.49 -0.20
C GLY A 490 3.91 -5.16 -1.58
N VAL A 491 5.06 -4.49 -1.62
CA VAL A 491 5.74 -4.15 -2.88
C VAL A 491 6.15 -5.42 -3.64
N LEU A 492 6.73 -6.41 -2.95
CA LEU A 492 7.06 -7.72 -3.52
C LEU A 492 5.84 -8.34 -4.20
N ARG A 493 4.70 -8.37 -3.48
CA ARG A 493 3.49 -9.01 -3.98
C ARG A 493 2.98 -8.35 -5.24
N VAL A 494 2.93 -7.02 -5.28
CA VAL A 494 2.50 -6.23 -6.45
C VAL A 494 3.44 -6.43 -7.62
N LEU A 495 4.75 -6.37 -7.41
CA LEU A 495 5.74 -6.63 -8.46
C LEU A 495 5.64 -8.05 -9.01
N HIS A 496 5.37 -9.04 -8.14
CA HIS A 496 5.10 -10.40 -8.59
C HIS A 496 3.83 -10.48 -9.44
N ARG A 497 2.73 -9.81 -9.06
CA ARG A 497 1.52 -9.75 -9.91
C ARG A 497 1.79 -9.07 -11.26
N VAL A 498 2.65 -8.07 -11.33
CA VAL A 498 3.06 -7.47 -12.62
C VAL A 498 3.92 -8.44 -13.44
N ALA A 499 4.81 -9.20 -12.81
CA ALA A 499 5.65 -10.18 -13.49
C ALA A 499 4.88 -11.42 -13.97
N SER A 500 3.88 -11.82 -13.18
CA SER A 500 3.05 -13.02 -13.30
C SER A 500 1.62 -12.69 -12.82
N PRO A 501 0.81 -12.03 -13.68
CA PRO A 501 -0.57 -11.68 -13.41
C PRO A 501 -1.42 -12.85 -12.94
N GLY A 502 -2.17 -12.58 -11.90
CA GLY A 502 -3.16 -13.48 -11.34
C GLY A 502 -4.23 -12.69 -10.58
N PRO A 503 -5.16 -13.41 -9.92
CA PRO A 503 -6.18 -12.81 -9.05
C PRO A 503 -5.58 -11.77 -8.10
N ALA A 504 -6.35 -10.71 -7.80
CA ALA A 504 -5.93 -9.77 -6.78
C ALA A 504 -6.04 -10.40 -5.39
N ASP A 505 -5.11 -10.01 -4.52
CA ASP A 505 -5.09 -10.50 -3.15
C ASP A 505 -6.29 -9.95 -2.36
N PHE A 506 -6.89 -10.81 -1.56
CA PHE A 506 -7.99 -10.46 -0.64
C PHE A 506 -9.23 -9.88 -1.33
N MET A 507 -9.46 -10.24 -2.59
CA MET A 507 -10.61 -9.79 -3.39
C MET A 507 -11.52 -10.94 -3.83
N LEU A 508 -11.09 -12.19 -3.65
CA LEU A 508 -11.76 -13.41 -4.12
C LEU A 508 -12.10 -13.38 -5.61
N ASP A 509 -11.17 -12.94 -6.46
CA ASP A 509 -11.37 -12.88 -7.92
C ASP A 509 -11.45 -14.28 -8.57
N GLU A 510 -11.14 -15.35 -7.83
CA GLU A 510 -11.40 -16.74 -8.23
C GLU A 510 -12.88 -17.11 -8.29
N VAL A 511 -13.75 -16.29 -7.68
CA VAL A 511 -15.20 -16.39 -7.87
C VAL A 511 -15.54 -15.81 -9.24
N MET A 512 -16.13 -16.63 -10.12
CA MET A 512 -16.45 -16.25 -11.49
C MET A 512 -17.28 -14.95 -11.51
N PRO A 513 -16.95 -13.98 -12.38
CA PRO A 513 -17.80 -12.81 -12.60
C PRO A 513 -19.19 -13.24 -13.05
N ASP A 514 -20.21 -12.42 -12.80
CA ASP A 514 -21.52 -12.63 -13.44
C ASP A 514 -21.34 -12.57 -14.96
N GLU A 515 -22.14 -13.34 -15.71
CA GLU A 515 -22.05 -13.39 -17.19
C GLU A 515 -22.09 -11.99 -17.83
N ASP A 516 -22.75 -11.02 -17.18
CA ASP A 516 -22.86 -9.61 -17.60
C ASP A 516 -21.56 -8.80 -17.48
N VAL A 517 -20.57 -9.24 -16.68
CA VAL A 517 -19.28 -8.53 -16.51
C VAL A 517 -18.31 -8.83 -17.67
N MET A 518 -18.55 -9.90 -18.41
CA MET A 518 -17.66 -10.40 -19.46
C MET A 518 -18.02 -9.94 -20.88
N ASP A 519 -19.17 -9.30 -21.08
CA ASP A 519 -19.59 -8.79 -22.40
C ASP A 519 -19.27 -7.29 -22.53
N PRO A 520 -18.21 -6.92 -23.28
CA PRO A 520 -18.05 -5.53 -23.69
C PRO A 520 -19.21 -5.14 -24.62
N PRO A 521 -19.71 -3.88 -24.58
CA PRO A 521 -20.72 -3.42 -25.52
C PRO A 521 -20.12 -3.33 -26.93
N GLY A 522 -20.19 -4.43 -27.68
CA GLY A 522 -19.59 -4.52 -29.01
C GLY A 522 -19.34 -5.94 -29.50
N GLY A 523 -20.34 -6.83 -29.37
CA GLY A 523 -20.23 -8.22 -29.81
C GLY A 523 -21.51 -8.79 -30.41
N ALA A 524 -22.34 -7.96 -31.05
CA ALA A 524 -23.50 -8.48 -31.77
C ALA A 524 -23.08 -9.02 -33.15
N GLN A 525 -23.35 -10.32 -33.35
CA GLN A 525 -23.50 -11.08 -34.61
C GLN A 525 -22.22 -11.75 -35.17
N GLY A 526 -22.19 -13.04 -35.49
CA GLY A 526 -23.30 -13.97 -35.71
C GLY A 526 -22.95 -15.42 -35.37
N ARG A 527 -23.83 -16.07 -34.60
CA ARG A 527 -23.98 -17.52 -34.60
C ARG A 527 -24.75 -17.91 -35.85
N VAL A 528 -24.07 -18.56 -36.80
CA VAL A 528 -24.75 -19.30 -37.88
C VAL A 528 -25.24 -20.62 -37.27
N PRO A 529 -26.53 -20.97 -37.38
CA PRO A 529 -27.00 -22.27 -36.93
C PRO A 529 -26.55 -23.36 -37.90
N ALA A 530 -25.95 -24.42 -37.38
CA ALA A 530 -25.64 -25.62 -38.14
C ALA A 530 -26.95 -26.24 -38.64
N ALA A 531 -27.13 -26.26 -39.96
CA ALA A 531 -28.17 -27.03 -40.61
C ALA A 531 -27.87 -28.52 -40.42
N GLY A 532 -28.82 -29.23 -39.82
CA GLY A 532 -28.86 -30.68 -39.87
C GLY A 532 -29.21 -31.18 -41.28
N GLY A 533 -28.73 -32.37 -41.61
CA GLY A 533 -29.22 -33.12 -42.75
C GLY A 533 -28.37 -34.34 -43.08
N GLY A 534 -29.05 -35.50 -43.12
CA GLY A 534 -28.72 -36.63 -44.00
C GLY A 534 -27.99 -37.78 -43.37
#